data_AF-A0A6V7V393-F1
#
_entry.id   AF-A0A6V7V393-F1
#
_cell.length_a   1.000
_cell.length_b   1.000
_cell.length_c   1.000
_cell.angle_alpha   90.00
_cell.angle_beta   90.00
_cell.angle_gamma   90.00
#
_symmetry.space_group_name_H-M   'P 1'
#
loop_
_entity.id
_entity.type
_entity.pdbx_description
1 polymer ?
#
loop_
_entity_poly.entity_id
_entity_poly.type
_entity_poly.pdbx_seq_one_letter_code
_entity_poly.pdbx_strand_id
1 'polypeptide(L)'
;MYWIIQPIISKSALVTELTYKFADFDRICTCVACITDLFLSLLLDSILGIVIINLIPTEWKLIENFWKIVFLSIEQLENVINWLTQNPAGLKLNDALNTFLSNFFLYHIHLWKSYIIALKHSSVDRIFLVGFSTLGFSVLIAFISDFLRIVSLHLFCFHIYSYRFF
;
A
#
# COMPACT_ATOMS: atom_id res chain seq x y z
N MET A 1 22.22 -34.51 -61.36
CA MET A 1 21.15 -34.35 -60.36
C MET A 1 21.42 -33.25 -59.33
N TYR A 2 22.68 -32.96 -58.95
CA TYR A 2 23.03 -31.91 -57.98
C TYR A 2 22.77 -30.46 -58.44
N TRP A 3 22.90 -30.16 -59.74
CA TRP A 3 22.74 -28.79 -60.28
C TRP A 3 21.30 -28.25 -60.25
N ILE A 4 20.28 -29.11 -60.12
CA ILE A 4 18.87 -28.71 -60.10
C ILE A 4 18.40 -28.36 -58.67
N ILE A 5 19.06 -28.90 -57.64
CA ILE A 5 18.59 -28.82 -56.24
C ILE A 5 19.14 -27.56 -55.54
N GLN A 6 20.36 -27.12 -55.87
CA GLN A 6 20.99 -25.91 -55.32
C GLN A 6 20.12 -24.63 -55.34
N PRO A 7 19.45 -24.26 -56.46
CA PRO A 7 18.62 -23.05 -56.50
C PRO A 7 17.32 -23.16 -55.69
N ILE A 8 16.85 -24.37 -55.37
CA ILE A 8 15.66 -24.60 -54.55
C ILE A 8 16.02 -24.44 -53.07
N ILE A 9 17.18 -24.96 -52.66
CA ILE A 9 17.69 -24.83 -51.28
C ILE A 9 18.03 -23.37 -50.96
N SER A 10 18.61 -22.62 -51.90
CA SER A 10 18.92 -21.20 -51.67
C SER A 10 17.65 -20.35 -51.55
N LYS A 11 16.61 -20.64 -52.34
CA LYS A 11 15.30 -19.99 -52.22
C LYS A 11 14.60 -20.35 -50.93
N SER A 12 14.63 -21.61 -50.49
CA SER A 12 14.02 -21.99 -49.21
C SER A 12 14.74 -21.35 -48.02
N ALA A 13 16.08 -21.26 -48.06
CA ALA A 13 16.87 -20.59 -47.03
C ALA A 13 16.57 -19.08 -46.96
N LEU A 14 16.45 -18.43 -48.12
CA LEU A 14 16.13 -17.00 -48.22
C LEU A 14 14.69 -16.72 -47.79
N VAL A 15 13.74 -17.62 -48.09
CA VAL A 15 12.37 -17.55 -47.57
C VAL A 15 12.35 -17.71 -46.05
N THR A 16 13.10 -18.65 -45.48
CA THR A 16 13.18 -18.80 -44.02
C THR A 16 13.78 -17.57 -43.34
N GLU A 17 14.82 -16.97 -43.93
CA GLU A 17 15.46 -15.77 -43.38
C GLU A 17 14.54 -14.53 -43.45
N LEU A 18 13.78 -14.40 -44.54
CA LEU A 18 12.74 -13.37 -44.66
C LEU A 18 11.61 -13.58 -43.65
N THR A 19 11.11 -14.81 -43.48
CA THR A 19 10.07 -15.09 -42.48
C THR A 19 10.54 -14.80 -41.05
N TYR A 20 11.81 -15.08 -40.75
CA TYR A 20 12.40 -14.77 -39.45
C TYR A 20 12.50 -13.25 -39.23
N LYS A 21 12.97 -12.48 -40.22
CA LYS A 21 13.02 -11.02 -40.14
C LYS A 21 11.65 -10.36 -40.02
N PHE A 22 10.63 -10.88 -40.71
CA PHE A 22 9.25 -10.39 -40.58
C PHE A 22 8.66 -10.69 -39.20
N ALA A 23 8.92 -11.87 -38.64
CA ALA A 23 8.49 -12.21 -37.28
C ALA A 23 9.18 -11.36 -36.19
N ASP A 24 10.47 -11.06 -36.36
CA ASP A 24 11.19 -10.11 -35.48
C ASP A 24 10.64 -8.69 -35.61
N PHE A 25 10.26 -8.25 -36.82
CA PHE A 25 9.63 -6.94 -37.04
C PHE A 25 8.25 -6.84 -36.39
N ASP A 26 7.40 -7.86 -36.50
CA ASP A 26 6.09 -7.91 -35.82
C ASP A 26 6.25 -7.94 -34.29
N ARG A 27 7.27 -8.63 -33.75
CA ARG A 27 7.63 -8.56 -32.33
C ARG A 27 8.07 -7.17 -31.90
N ILE A 28 8.87 -6.49 -32.70
CA ILE A 28 9.29 -5.12 -32.43
C ILE A 28 8.07 -4.18 -32.47
N CYS A 29 7.17 -4.31 -33.44
CA CYS A 29 5.95 -3.51 -33.52
C CYS A 29 5.00 -3.75 -32.33
N THR A 30 4.81 -5.00 -31.91
CA THR A 30 4.00 -5.32 -30.72
C THR A 30 4.64 -4.83 -29.42
N CYS A 31 5.97 -4.94 -29.29
CA CYS A 31 6.71 -4.33 -28.19
C CYS A 31 6.58 -2.80 -28.17
N VAL A 32 6.72 -2.14 -29.32
CA VAL A 32 6.59 -0.67 -29.42
C VAL A 32 5.16 -0.23 -29.08
N ALA A 33 4.13 -0.91 -29.57
CA ALA A 33 2.73 -0.64 -29.21
C ALA A 33 2.48 -0.80 -27.70
N CYS A 34 3.02 -1.87 -27.10
CA CYS A 34 2.95 -2.11 -25.66
C CYS A 34 3.67 -1.01 -24.85
N ILE A 35 4.83 -0.55 -25.32
CA ILE A 35 5.58 0.55 -24.69
C ILE A 35 4.79 1.85 -24.78
N THR A 36 4.15 2.14 -25.91
CA THR A 36 3.30 3.33 -26.06
C THR A 36 2.06 3.28 -25.16
N ASP A 37 1.42 2.12 -25.05
CA ASP A 37 0.26 1.92 -24.16
C ASP A 37 0.64 2.06 -22.69
N LEU A 38 1.79 1.51 -22.29
CA LEU A 38 2.34 1.67 -20.94
C LEU A 38 2.61 3.14 -20.63
N PHE A 39 3.24 3.86 -21.56
CA PHE A 39 3.55 5.27 -21.39
C PHE A 39 2.28 6.13 -21.29
N LEU A 40 1.27 5.86 -22.14
CA LEU A 40 -0.04 6.48 -22.07
C LEU A 40 -0.73 6.21 -20.73
N SER A 41 -0.70 4.97 -20.26
CA SER A 41 -1.26 4.59 -18.94
C SER A 41 -0.55 5.30 -17.80
N LEU A 42 0.78 5.45 -17.86
CA LEU A 42 1.57 6.15 -16.85
C LEU A 42 1.22 7.64 -16.82
N LEU A 43 1.17 8.29 -17.99
CA LEU A 43 0.78 9.70 -18.09
C LEU A 43 -0.65 9.92 -17.58
N LEU A 44 -1.58 9.04 -17.92
CA LEU A 44 -2.95 9.11 -17.43
C LEU A 44 -3.00 8.99 -15.89
N ASP A 45 -2.26 8.05 -15.32
CA ASP A 45 -2.19 7.85 -13.86
C ASP A 45 -1.59 9.07 -13.14
N SER A 46 -0.55 9.69 -13.71
CA SER A 46 0.02 10.95 -13.18
C SER A 46 -0.95 12.12 -13.29
N ILE A 47 -1.66 12.27 -14.42
CA ILE A 47 -2.68 13.31 -14.59
C ILE A 47 -3.81 13.14 -13.57
N LEU A 48 -4.31 11.91 -13.40
CA LEU A 48 -5.34 11.59 -12.40
C LEU A 48 -4.85 11.93 -10.98
N GLY A 49 -3.60 11.59 -10.65
CA GLY A 49 -3.00 11.96 -9.37
C GLY A 49 -2.97 13.48 -9.14
N ILE A 50 -2.61 14.27 -10.16
CA ILE A 50 -2.59 15.73 -10.06
C ILE A 50 -4.02 16.30 -9.94
N VAL A 51 -5.00 15.75 -10.66
CA VAL A 51 -6.39 16.20 -10.55
C VAL A 51 -6.93 15.95 -9.13
N ILE A 52 -6.61 14.79 -8.55
CA ILE A 52 -7.10 14.41 -7.21
C ILE A 52 -6.54 15.31 -6.12
N ILE A 53 -5.23 15.63 -6.13
CA ILE A 53 -4.66 16.52 -5.11
C ILE A 53 -5.25 17.93 -5.18
N ASN A 54 -5.61 18.41 -6.37
CA ASN A 54 -6.27 19.70 -6.56
C ASN A 54 -7.75 19.69 -6.13
N LEU A 55 -8.41 18.52 -6.19
CA LEU A 55 -9.78 18.36 -5.71
C LEU A 55 -9.86 18.32 -4.17
N ILE A 56 -8.79 17.87 -3.51
CA ILE A 56 -8.71 17.87 -2.05
C ILE A 56 -8.66 19.34 -1.58
N PRO A 57 -9.60 19.79 -0.74
CA PRO A 57 -9.62 21.17 -0.28
C PRO A 57 -8.31 21.52 0.43
N THR A 58 -7.74 22.67 0.08
CA THR A 58 -6.42 23.18 0.49
C THR A 58 -6.23 23.32 2.00
N GLU A 59 -7.30 23.25 2.78
CA GLU A 59 -7.26 23.44 4.22
C GLU A 59 -6.69 22.24 4.98
N TRP A 60 -6.26 21.15 4.31
CA TRP A 60 -5.71 19.93 4.94
C TRP A 60 -6.59 19.33 6.05
N LYS A 61 -7.85 19.77 6.14
CA LYS A 61 -8.82 19.37 7.18
C LYS A 61 -9.02 17.87 7.22
N LEU A 62 -8.89 17.18 6.08
CA LEU A 62 -8.98 15.71 6.01
C LEU A 62 -7.88 15.03 6.86
N ILE A 63 -6.64 15.49 6.75
CA ILE A 63 -5.50 14.93 7.49
C ILE A 63 -5.64 15.26 8.98
N GLU A 64 -6.02 16.48 9.33
CA GLU A 64 -6.26 16.86 10.72
C GLU A 64 -7.40 16.06 11.35
N ASN A 65 -8.50 15.87 10.61
CA ASN A 65 -9.64 15.07 11.06
C ASN A 65 -9.27 13.59 11.22
N PHE A 66 -8.48 13.04 10.28
CA PHE A 66 -7.95 11.69 10.42
C PHE A 66 -7.17 11.53 11.72
N TRP A 67 -6.22 12.43 11.99
CA TRP A 67 -5.45 12.38 13.24
C TRP A 67 -6.36 12.54 14.47
N LYS A 68 -7.33 13.46 14.45
CA LYS A 68 -8.31 13.63 15.54
C LYS A 68 -9.06 12.33 15.82
N ILE A 69 -9.56 11.65 14.78
CA ILE A 69 -10.26 10.37 14.91
C ILE A 69 -9.33 9.32 15.54
N VAL A 70 -8.09 9.22 15.09
CA VAL A 70 -7.12 8.28 15.66
C VAL A 70 -6.86 8.54 17.15
N PHE A 71 -6.67 9.81 17.55
CA PHE A 71 -6.48 10.16 18.97
C PHE A 71 -7.72 9.91 19.82
N LEU A 72 -8.92 10.21 19.29
CA LEU A 72 -10.17 9.88 19.96
C LEU A 72 -10.32 8.37 20.16
N SER A 73 -9.95 7.56 19.17
CA SER A 73 -9.95 6.09 19.30
C SER A 73 -8.99 5.60 20.38
N ILE A 74 -7.79 6.20 20.49
CA ILE A 74 -6.83 5.88 21.57
C ILE A 74 -7.45 6.16 22.94
N GLU A 75 -8.01 7.36 23.13
CA GLU A 75 -8.60 7.79 24.41
C GLU A 75 -9.79 6.91 24.81
N GLN A 76 -10.68 6.60 23.85
CA GLN A 76 -11.81 5.69 24.09
C GLN A 76 -11.32 4.31 24.53
N LEU A 77 -10.27 3.79 23.89
CA LEU A 77 -9.73 2.48 24.22
C LEU A 77 -9.06 2.46 25.61
N GLU A 78 -8.28 3.49 25.95
CA GLU A 78 -7.72 3.67 27.30
C GLU A 78 -8.84 3.72 28.36
N ASN A 79 -9.91 4.47 28.10
CA ASN A 79 -11.05 4.60 29.01
C ASN A 79 -11.80 3.27 29.21
N VAL A 80 -12.04 2.52 28.13
CA VAL A 80 -12.70 1.21 28.20
C VAL A 80 -11.90 0.22 29.04
N ILE A 81 -10.57 0.19 28.89
CA ILE A 81 -9.72 -0.73 29.66
C ILE A 81 -9.64 -0.33 31.13
N ASN A 82 -9.53 0.97 31.41
CA ASN A 82 -9.55 1.48 32.78
C ASN A 82 -10.89 1.15 33.46
N TRP A 83 -12.00 1.31 32.76
CA TRP A 83 -13.32 0.94 33.27
C TRP A 83 -13.43 -0.57 33.53
N LEU A 84 -12.94 -1.42 32.61
CA LEU A 84 -12.94 -2.87 32.77
C LEU A 84 -12.09 -3.35 33.97
N THR A 85 -11.04 -2.60 34.30
CA THR A 85 -10.19 -2.88 35.47
C THR A 85 -10.93 -2.60 36.78
N GLN A 86 -11.75 -1.55 36.82
CA GLN A 86 -12.49 -1.12 38.01
C GLN A 86 -13.82 -1.86 38.21
N ASN A 87 -14.50 -2.24 37.12
CA ASN A 87 -15.76 -2.96 37.16
C ASN A 87 -15.76 -4.05 36.07
N PRO A 88 -15.42 -5.31 36.40
CA PRO A 88 -15.41 -6.38 35.42
C PRO A 88 -16.85 -6.59 34.96
N ALA A 89 -17.13 -6.23 33.71
CA ALA A 89 -18.45 -6.09 33.07
C ALA A 89 -19.27 -7.39 32.98
N GLY A 90 -19.51 -8.06 34.11
CA GLY A 90 -20.03 -9.43 34.16
C GLY A 90 -19.05 -10.51 33.68
N LEU A 91 -17.82 -10.15 33.29
CA LEU A 91 -16.77 -11.13 32.99
C LEU A 91 -16.30 -11.77 34.30
N LYS A 92 -16.49 -13.09 34.44
CA LYS A 92 -16.01 -13.89 35.58
C LYS A 92 -14.50 -14.14 35.46
N LEU A 93 -13.71 -13.07 35.45
CA LEU A 93 -12.25 -13.14 35.51
C LEU A 93 -11.76 -13.04 36.97
N ASN A 94 -10.65 -13.72 37.24
CA ASN A 94 -9.90 -13.55 38.48
C ASN A 94 -9.26 -12.15 38.51
N ASP A 95 -9.24 -11.49 39.67
CA ASP A 95 -8.70 -10.13 39.81
C ASP A 95 -7.25 -10.04 39.31
N ALA A 96 -6.40 -11.02 39.66
CA ALA A 96 -5.02 -11.07 39.20
C ALA A 96 -4.89 -11.17 37.66
N LEU A 97 -5.81 -11.87 37.01
CA LEU A 97 -5.83 -11.98 35.54
C LEU A 97 -6.33 -10.68 34.90
N ASN A 98 -7.35 -10.05 35.48
CA ASN A 98 -7.88 -8.77 34.98
C ASN A 98 -6.80 -7.68 35.03
N THR A 99 -6.07 -7.56 36.14
CA THR A 99 -4.97 -6.60 36.27
C THR A 99 -3.83 -6.88 35.28
N PHE A 100 -3.46 -8.15 35.09
CA PHE A 100 -2.45 -8.52 34.10
C PHE A 100 -2.88 -8.13 32.66
N LEU A 101 -4.11 -8.48 32.28
CA LEU A 101 -4.65 -8.23 30.95
C LEU A 101 -4.79 -6.71 30.68
N SER A 102 -5.27 -5.96 31.66
CA SER A 102 -5.38 -4.50 31.60
C SER A 102 -4.02 -3.84 31.38
N ASN A 103 -3.02 -4.18 32.20
CA ASN A 103 -1.66 -3.65 32.06
C ASN A 103 -1.05 -4.00 30.70
N PHE A 104 -1.28 -5.22 30.20
CA PHE A 104 -0.81 -5.66 28.89
C PHE A 104 -1.42 -4.83 27.75
N PHE A 105 -2.73 -4.59 27.76
CA PHE A 105 -3.39 -3.80 26.73
C PHE A 105 -3.02 -2.31 26.80
N LEU A 106 -3.00 -1.74 28.00
CA LEU A 106 -2.59 -0.35 28.20
C LEU A 106 -1.16 -0.11 27.71
N TYR A 107 -0.24 -1.03 27.97
CA TYR A 107 1.12 -0.94 27.47
C TYR A 107 1.18 -0.88 25.93
N HIS A 108 0.41 -1.74 25.24
CA HIS A 108 0.35 -1.74 23.78
C HIS A 108 -0.23 -0.43 23.21
N ILE A 109 -1.27 0.10 23.85
CA ILE A 109 -1.89 1.36 23.43
C ILE A 109 -0.94 2.53 23.63
N HIS A 110 -0.20 2.57 24.75
CA HIS A 110 0.81 3.60 24.98
C HIS A 110 1.93 3.58 23.94
N LEU A 111 2.38 2.38 23.55
CA LEU A 111 3.40 2.24 22.52
C LEU A 111 2.86 2.68 21.15
N TRP A 112 1.63 2.27 20.80
CA TRP A 112 0.95 2.73 19.60
C TRP A 112 0.76 4.25 19.56
N LYS A 113 0.29 4.85 20.67
CA LYS A 113 0.13 6.30 20.82
C LYS A 113 1.43 7.05 20.59
N SER A 114 2.54 6.57 21.17
CA SER A 114 3.87 7.16 20.97
C SER A 114 4.28 7.14 19.50
N TYR A 115 3.99 6.04 18.80
CA TYR A 115 4.25 5.89 17.38
C TYR A 115 3.41 6.84 16.50
N ILE A 116 2.11 6.95 16.78
CA ILE A 116 1.20 7.90 16.10
C ILE A 116 1.64 9.35 16.32
N ILE A 117 2.07 9.71 17.54
CA ILE A 117 2.59 11.06 17.83
C ILE A 117 3.83 11.36 16.98
N ALA A 118 4.76 10.40 16.87
CA ALA A 118 5.95 10.56 16.04
C ALA A 118 5.60 10.76 14.55
N LEU A 119 4.65 9.97 14.03
CA LEU A 119 4.16 10.12 12.65
C LEU A 119 3.52 11.49 12.41
N LYS A 120 2.66 11.97 13.32
CA LYS A 120 2.00 13.28 13.19
C LYS A 120 2.99 14.44 13.27
N HIS A 121 3.97 14.39 14.17
CA HIS A 121 4.88 15.51 14.39
C HIS A 121 5.72 15.84 13.15
N SER A 122 6.05 14.82 12.35
CA SER A 122 7.00 14.96 11.28
C SER A 122 6.55 15.89 10.13
N SER A 123 5.28 16.30 10.03
CA SER A 123 4.70 17.03 8.87
C SER A 123 4.98 16.39 7.50
N VAL A 124 5.52 15.17 7.54
CA VAL A 124 6.00 14.38 6.43
C VAL A 124 4.84 13.73 5.71
N ASP A 125 3.71 13.54 6.40
CA ASP A 125 2.42 13.13 5.83
C ASP A 125 1.99 14.05 4.68
N ARG A 126 2.05 15.36 4.87
CA ARG A 126 1.66 16.34 3.84
C ARG A 126 2.60 16.35 2.64
N ILE A 127 3.91 16.38 2.91
CA ILE A 127 4.93 16.43 1.85
C ILE A 127 4.88 15.17 1.00
N PHE A 128 4.76 14.00 1.64
CA PHE A 128 4.62 12.74 0.91
C PHE A 128 3.31 12.65 0.15
N LEU A 129 2.18 13.11 0.71
CA LEU A 129 0.91 13.08 -0.02
C LEU A 129 0.99 13.87 -1.33
N VAL A 130 1.55 15.08 -1.29
CA VAL A 130 1.74 15.89 -2.51
C VAL A 130 2.75 15.22 -3.46
N GLY A 131 3.89 14.76 -2.94
CA GLY A 131 4.95 14.16 -3.74
C GLY A 131 4.56 12.85 -4.42
N PHE A 132 3.80 11.98 -3.76
CA PHE A 132 3.33 10.73 -4.36
C PHE A 132 2.17 10.96 -5.33
N SER A 133 1.33 11.98 -5.10
CA SER A 133 0.24 12.31 -6.01
C SER A 133 0.72 12.82 -7.37
N THR A 134 1.88 13.48 -7.44
CA THR A 134 2.47 13.92 -8.71
C THR A 134 3.12 12.77 -9.49
N LEU A 135 3.51 11.69 -8.82
CA LEU A 135 4.06 10.50 -9.47
C LEU A 135 2.96 9.64 -10.10
N GLY A 136 1.80 9.54 -9.45
CA GLY A 136 0.65 8.78 -9.97
C GLY A 136 -0.43 8.53 -8.93
N PHE A 137 -1.67 8.36 -9.36
CA PHE A 137 -2.76 8.00 -8.46
C PHE A 137 -2.58 6.60 -7.87
N SER A 138 -2.08 5.64 -8.65
CA SER A 138 -1.75 4.29 -8.17
C SER A 138 -0.73 4.31 -7.02
N VAL A 139 0.31 5.14 -7.15
CA VAL A 139 1.35 5.34 -6.13
C VAL A 139 0.77 5.97 -4.87
N LEU A 140 -0.11 6.96 -5.02
CA LEU A 140 -0.81 7.59 -3.90
C LEU A 140 -1.63 6.56 -3.11
N ILE A 141 -2.40 5.69 -3.79
CA ILE A 141 -3.18 4.64 -3.12
C ILE A 141 -2.27 3.65 -2.41
N ALA A 142 -1.18 3.23 -3.05
CA ALA A 142 -0.22 2.31 -2.45
C ALA A 142 0.37 2.90 -1.16
N PHE A 143 0.77 4.19 -1.20
CA PHE A 143 1.26 4.91 -0.03
C PHE A 143 0.21 4.98 1.09
N ILE A 144 -1.03 5.31 0.78
CA ILE A 144 -2.13 5.33 1.78
C ILE A 144 -2.34 3.94 2.38
N SER A 145 -2.32 2.89 1.56
CA SER A 145 -2.43 1.50 2.03
C SER A 145 -1.30 1.14 3.01
N ASP A 146 -0.06 1.46 2.66
CA ASP A 146 1.10 1.18 3.53
C ASP A 146 1.04 1.98 4.82
N PHE A 147 0.62 3.24 4.75
CA PHE A 147 0.40 4.07 5.92
C PHE A 147 -0.69 3.50 6.85
N LEU A 148 -1.82 3.05 6.29
CA LEU A 148 -2.89 2.42 7.06
C LEU A 148 -2.43 1.12 7.72
N ARG A 149 -1.63 0.30 7.02
CA ARG A 149 -1.03 -0.92 7.57
C ARG A 149 -0.17 -0.61 8.79
N ILE A 150 0.68 0.40 8.68
CA ILE A 150 1.53 0.90 9.76
C ILE A 150 0.68 1.37 10.96
N VAL A 151 -0.37 2.17 10.73
CA VAL A 151 -1.28 2.62 11.80
C VAL A 151 -2.00 1.44 12.47
N SER A 152 -2.39 0.42 11.70
CA SER A 152 -3.06 -0.79 12.19
C SER A 152 -2.12 -1.85 12.76
N LEU A 153 -0.80 -1.62 12.77
CA LEU A 153 0.21 -2.60 13.17
C LEU A 153 -0.02 -3.15 14.58
N HIS A 154 -0.58 -2.34 15.48
CA HIS A 154 -0.92 -2.76 16.84
C HIS A 154 -1.89 -3.97 16.87
N LEU A 155 -2.85 -4.05 15.94
CA LEU A 155 -3.78 -5.18 15.82
C LEU A 155 -3.07 -6.44 15.34
N PHE A 156 -2.15 -6.28 14.39
CA PHE A 156 -1.36 -7.39 13.86
C PHE A 156 -0.40 -7.96 14.93
N CYS A 157 0.25 -7.09 15.70
CA CYS A 157 1.05 -7.50 16.85
C CYS A 157 0.21 -8.30 17.84
N PHE A 158 -0.99 -7.81 18.19
CA PHE A 158 -1.89 -8.51 19.08
C PHE A 158 -2.29 -9.91 18.56
N HIS A 159 -2.57 -10.03 17.26
CA HIS A 159 -2.87 -11.31 16.62
C HIS A 159 -1.69 -12.31 16.71
N ILE A 160 -0.46 -11.85 16.54
CA ILE A 160 0.72 -12.71 16.72
C ILE A 160 0.87 -13.14 18.18
N TYR A 161 0.67 -12.22 19.13
CA TYR A 161 0.75 -12.53 20.55
C TYR A 161 -0.29 -13.58 20.95
N SER A 162 -1.54 -13.46 20.50
CA SER A 162 -2.57 -14.44 20.81
C SER A 162 -2.23 -15.83 20.23
N TYR A 163 -1.66 -15.89 19.02
CA TYR A 163 -1.24 -17.16 18.42
C TYR A 163 -0.07 -17.83 19.16
N ARG A 164 0.82 -17.04 19.76
CA ARG A 164 1.98 -17.58 20.51
C ARG A 164 1.62 -18.04 21.93
N PHE A 165 0.53 -17.52 22.49
CA PHE A 165 0.05 -17.88 23.83
C PHE A 165 -0.80 -19.16 23.87
N PHE A 166 -1.27 -19.65 22.71
CA PHE A 166 -1.98 -20.93 22.53
C PHE A 166 -1.05 -21.99 21.96
#